data_AF-A0A7X5YEJ9-F1
#
_entry.id   AF-A0A7X5YEJ9-F1
#
_cell.length_a   1.000
_cell.length_b   1.000
_cell.length_c   1.000
_cell.angle_alpha   90.00
_cell.angle_beta   90.00
_cell.angle_gamma   90.00
#
_symmetry.space_group_name_H-M   'P 1'
#
loop_
_entity.id
_entity.type
_entity.pdbx_description
1 polymer ?
#
loop_
_entity_poly.entity_id
_entity_poly.type
_entity_poly.pdbx_seq_one_letter_code
_entity_poly.pdbx_strand_id
1 'polypeptide(L)'
;MKMKEVIYILFILLCFGCVRHHSNIVFENKNFEAIFSDTSLVNKDHVLFFIRMKDCISCDLLQEGAFNNKKLLQRMSDKYMCIEQYVDLGEGKFIPYLLYENSFPMIVVFSKSGILEALVIGNRTAKELTLMLDKIEAHRGFVTNTRNRFVLNDTCYVDLIKKTVNAFLALKSEDLGKAKDEIESSIKIQPYFYNLYIGSQIYKELGDTVRFIECTDQALKMNDRFDNLLYNSIKEKIGNPAEELDLVTSISFEKTIHDFGRISSEDSVECSFLFKNNNSFPVIIESIKQSCDCMEIIWDTKPVLPQKIGTVKVIYKPSSKGVFMKALFLTISKSNKIIPLHIKGVVI
;
A
#
# COMPACT_ATOMS: atom_id res chain seq x y z
N MET A 1 49.80 -58.51 -17.37
CA MET A 1 50.64 -57.30 -17.53
C MET A 1 51.17 -57.25 -18.96
N LYS A 2 50.49 -56.50 -19.85
CA LYS A 2 51.05 -55.93 -21.10
C LYS A 2 49.96 -55.19 -21.90
N MET A 3 49.98 -53.88 -21.76
CA MET A 3 50.09 -52.96 -22.90
C MET A 3 48.92 -52.91 -23.90
N LYS A 4 47.66 -52.91 -23.42
CA LYS A 4 46.50 -52.48 -24.23
C LYS A 4 45.51 -51.54 -23.53
N GLU A 5 45.63 -51.30 -22.22
CA GLU A 5 44.71 -50.40 -21.50
C GLU A 5 45.26 -48.98 -21.22
N VAL A 6 46.52 -48.70 -21.57
CA VAL A 6 47.13 -47.37 -21.32
C VAL A 6 46.85 -46.36 -22.45
N ILE A 7 46.32 -46.81 -23.59
CA ILE A 7 46.04 -45.91 -24.74
C ILE A 7 44.66 -45.24 -24.65
N TYR A 8 43.72 -45.77 -23.85
CA TYR A 8 42.39 -45.15 -23.68
C TYR A 8 42.34 -44.07 -22.59
N ILE A 9 43.35 -43.99 -21.72
CA ILE A 9 43.42 -42.97 -20.65
C ILE A 9 44.22 -41.74 -21.10
N LEU A 10 44.97 -41.82 -22.21
CA LEU A 10 45.72 -40.68 -22.77
C LEU A 10 45.05 -39.99 -23.96
N PHE A 11 43.75 -40.23 -24.18
CA PHE A 11 42.94 -39.51 -25.18
C PHE A 11 41.75 -38.73 -24.57
N ILE A 12 41.73 -38.58 -23.24
CA ILE A 12 40.78 -37.72 -22.50
C ILE A 12 41.52 -36.54 -21.86
N LEU A 13 42.63 -36.08 -22.45
CA LEU A 13 43.43 -34.96 -21.90
C LEU A 13 43.84 -33.87 -22.91
N LEU A 14 43.29 -33.86 -24.13
CA LEU A 14 43.55 -32.78 -25.10
C LEU A 14 42.29 -32.36 -25.87
N CYS A 15 41.22 -32.07 -25.12
CA CYS A 15 40.16 -31.17 -25.58
C CYS A 15 39.78 -30.17 -24.46
N PHE A 16 40.78 -29.59 -23.78
CA PHE A 16 40.65 -28.19 -23.32
C PHE A 16 40.76 -27.26 -24.53
N GLY A 17 39.93 -27.49 -25.54
CA GLY A 17 39.50 -26.38 -26.38
C GLY A 17 38.65 -25.53 -25.46
N CYS A 18 39.06 -24.30 -25.20
CA CYS A 18 38.25 -23.32 -24.49
C CYS A 18 36.83 -23.34 -25.08
N VAL A 19 35.90 -24.02 -24.40
CA VAL A 19 34.49 -23.78 -24.60
C VAL A 19 34.30 -22.39 -24.05
N ARG A 20 34.46 -21.39 -24.93
CA ARG A 20 33.93 -20.06 -24.70
C ARG A 20 32.45 -20.28 -24.48
N HIS A 21 32.02 -20.29 -23.21
CA HIS A 21 30.62 -20.13 -22.87
C HIS A 21 30.16 -18.86 -23.58
N HIS A 22 29.43 -19.03 -24.68
CA HIS A 22 28.59 -17.97 -25.18
C HIS A 22 27.50 -17.82 -24.12
N SER A 23 27.72 -16.90 -23.18
CA SER A 23 26.76 -16.51 -22.15
C SER A 23 25.52 -15.94 -22.83
N ASN A 24 24.56 -16.80 -23.14
CA ASN A 24 23.18 -16.36 -23.31
C ASN A 24 22.73 -15.93 -21.91
N ILE A 25 22.35 -14.66 -21.73
CA ILE A 25 21.70 -14.26 -20.48
C ILE A 25 20.47 -15.16 -20.32
N VAL A 26 20.38 -15.81 -19.17
CA VAL A 26 19.12 -16.40 -18.73
C VAL A 26 18.39 -15.28 -18.01
N PHE A 27 17.43 -14.66 -18.69
CA PHE A 27 16.49 -13.82 -18.00
C PHE A 27 15.62 -14.74 -17.16
N GLU A 28 15.71 -14.58 -15.85
CA GLU A 28 14.91 -15.39 -14.93
C GLU A 28 13.51 -14.80 -14.83
N ASN A 29 12.52 -15.67 -14.62
CA ASN A 29 11.16 -15.28 -14.30
C ASN A 29 10.93 -15.48 -12.80
N LYS A 30 11.16 -14.43 -12.01
CA LYS A 30 11.02 -14.43 -10.55
C LYS A 30 10.18 -13.24 -10.07
N ASN A 31 9.39 -13.48 -9.03
CA ASN A 31 8.68 -12.41 -8.33
C ASN A 31 9.66 -11.53 -7.55
N PHE A 32 9.29 -10.26 -7.35
CA PHE A 32 10.16 -9.25 -6.74
C PHE A 32 10.66 -9.67 -5.35
N GLU A 33 9.78 -10.19 -4.49
CA GLU A 33 10.12 -10.65 -3.14
C GLU A 33 11.08 -11.84 -3.10
N ALA A 34 10.98 -12.74 -4.09
CA ALA A 34 11.83 -13.92 -4.17
C ALA A 34 13.27 -13.54 -4.57
N ILE A 35 13.45 -12.43 -5.29
CA ILE A 35 14.77 -12.00 -5.78
C ILE A 35 15.65 -11.51 -4.64
N PHE A 36 15.13 -10.67 -3.74
CA PHE A 36 15.92 -10.13 -2.62
C PHE A 36 16.17 -11.12 -1.49
N SER A 37 15.53 -12.29 -1.56
CA SER A 37 15.81 -13.44 -0.69
C SER A 37 16.65 -14.53 -1.39
N ASP A 38 17.01 -14.33 -2.66
CA ASP A 38 17.73 -15.34 -3.45
C ASP A 38 19.22 -15.39 -3.09
N THR A 39 19.71 -16.57 -2.71
CA THR A 39 21.12 -16.80 -2.40
C THR A 39 22.08 -16.52 -3.57
N SER A 40 21.63 -16.65 -4.81
CA SER A 40 22.44 -16.36 -6.00
C SER A 40 22.68 -14.86 -6.20
N LEU A 41 21.85 -13.99 -5.62
CA LEU A 41 22.04 -12.54 -5.62
C LEU A 41 23.33 -12.14 -4.89
N VAL A 42 23.83 -12.96 -3.96
CA VAL A 42 25.08 -12.73 -3.23
C VAL A 42 26.28 -12.54 -4.18
N ASN A 43 26.23 -13.18 -5.36
CA ASN A 43 27.30 -13.11 -6.37
C ASN A 43 27.09 -11.99 -7.39
N LYS A 44 26.11 -11.10 -7.16
CA LYS A 44 25.76 -9.99 -8.04
C LYS A 44 25.77 -8.68 -7.26
N ASP A 45 26.02 -7.60 -7.97
CA ASP A 45 26.02 -6.25 -7.41
C ASP A 45 24.63 -5.60 -7.51
N HIS A 46 23.89 -5.97 -8.57
CA HIS A 46 22.66 -5.32 -9.00
C HIS A 46 21.61 -6.32 -9.48
N VAL A 47 20.35 -5.89 -9.51
CA VAL A 47 19.22 -6.57 -10.16
C VAL A 47 18.74 -5.70 -11.31
N LEU A 48 18.73 -6.24 -12.53
CA LEU A 48 18.21 -5.56 -13.71
C LEU A 48 16.90 -6.22 -14.15
N PHE A 49 15.82 -5.47 -14.11
CA PHE A 49 14.53 -5.86 -14.66
C PHE A 49 14.39 -5.35 -16.09
N PHE A 50 14.07 -6.26 -17.00
CA PHE A 50 13.53 -5.94 -18.31
C PHE A 50 12.03 -6.21 -18.30
N ILE A 51 11.25 -5.13 -18.29
CA ILE A 51 9.80 -5.20 -18.19
C ILE A 51 9.18 -4.94 -19.55
N ARG A 52 8.30 -5.83 -19.95
CA ARG A 52 7.66 -5.84 -21.26
C ARG A 52 6.17 -5.95 -21.11
N MET A 53 5.47 -5.47 -22.13
CA MET A 53 4.04 -5.68 -22.30
C MET A 53 3.82 -6.61 -23.49
N LYS A 54 2.66 -7.26 -23.50
CA LYS A 54 2.19 -8.02 -24.65
C LYS A 54 2.14 -7.18 -25.92
N ASP A 55 2.52 -7.81 -27.04
CA ASP A 55 2.51 -7.24 -28.38
C ASP A 55 3.33 -5.93 -28.50
N CYS A 56 4.44 -5.86 -27.76
CA CYS A 56 5.32 -4.69 -27.72
C CYS A 56 6.47 -4.79 -28.72
N ILE A 57 6.28 -4.27 -29.94
CA ILE A 57 7.31 -4.24 -31.00
C ILE A 57 8.62 -3.59 -30.51
N SER A 58 8.53 -2.49 -29.76
CA SER A 58 9.72 -1.83 -29.19
C SER A 58 10.50 -2.71 -28.21
N CYS A 59 9.81 -3.61 -27.50
CA CYS A 59 10.42 -4.56 -26.59
C CYS A 59 11.15 -5.66 -27.38
N ASP A 60 10.55 -6.12 -28.48
CA ASP A 60 11.15 -7.12 -29.36
C ASP A 60 12.42 -6.57 -30.03
N LEU A 61 12.36 -5.34 -30.55
CA LEU A 61 13.53 -4.66 -31.12
C LEU A 61 14.67 -4.47 -30.12
N LEU A 62 14.36 -4.19 -28.85
CA LEU A 62 15.35 -4.07 -27.80
C LEU A 62 16.03 -5.42 -27.51
N GLN A 63 15.22 -6.50 -27.48
CA GLN A 63 15.73 -7.86 -27.28
C GLN A 63 16.61 -8.31 -28.45
N GLU A 64 16.13 -8.13 -29.68
CA GLU A 64 16.84 -8.50 -30.91
C GLU A 64 18.09 -7.64 -31.17
N GLY A 65 18.09 -6.39 -30.68
CA GLY A 65 19.19 -5.46 -30.84
C GLY A 65 20.18 -5.51 -29.67
N ALA A 66 19.88 -4.77 -28.59
CA ALA A 66 20.82 -4.56 -27.51
C ALA A 66 21.11 -5.85 -26.73
N PHE A 67 20.09 -6.66 -26.46
CA PHE A 67 20.24 -7.93 -25.76
C PHE A 67 20.70 -9.09 -26.65
N ASN A 68 21.20 -8.81 -27.85
CA ASN A 68 22.02 -9.73 -28.64
C ASN A 68 23.51 -9.34 -28.68
N ASN A 69 23.89 -8.22 -28.07
CA ASN A 69 25.28 -7.79 -28.03
C ASN A 69 26.10 -8.61 -27.01
N LYS A 70 26.94 -9.52 -27.50
CA LYS A 70 27.74 -10.44 -26.65
C LYS A 70 28.53 -9.76 -25.52
N LYS A 71 29.12 -8.57 -25.77
CA LYS A 71 29.92 -7.87 -24.76
C LYS A 71 29.04 -7.31 -23.65
N LEU A 72 27.93 -6.68 -24.01
CA LEU A 72 26.95 -6.18 -23.06
C LEU A 72 26.35 -7.33 -22.24
N LEU A 73 26.00 -8.44 -22.91
CA LEU A 73 25.43 -9.62 -22.26
C LEU A 73 26.37 -10.24 -21.24
N GLN A 74 27.66 -10.41 -21.59
CA GLN A 74 28.65 -10.93 -20.66
C GLN A 74 28.77 -10.03 -19.42
N ARG A 75 28.91 -8.71 -19.63
CA ARG A 75 28.99 -7.74 -18.52
C ARG A 75 27.77 -7.81 -17.60
N MET A 76 26.57 -7.84 -18.19
CA MET A 76 25.32 -7.99 -17.45
C MET A 76 25.31 -9.31 -16.68
N SER A 77 25.64 -10.42 -17.34
CA SER A 77 25.72 -11.74 -16.71
C SER A 77 26.74 -11.80 -15.58
N ASP A 78 27.80 -11.00 -15.58
CA ASP A 78 28.81 -11.01 -14.54
C ASP A 78 28.31 -10.27 -13.29
N LYS A 79 27.77 -9.06 -13.45
CA LYS A 79 27.47 -8.15 -12.32
C LYS A 79 25.98 -8.05 -11.95
N TYR A 80 25.08 -8.42 -12.84
CA TYR A 80 23.64 -8.20 -12.70
C TYR A 80 22.88 -9.52 -12.64
N MET A 81 21.90 -9.61 -11.75
CA MET A 81 20.83 -10.59 -11.84
C MET A 81 19.79 -10.04 -12.82
N CYS A 82 19.67 -10.63 -14.01
CA CYS A 82 18.76 -10.16 -15.05
C CYS A 82 17.42 -10.90 -14.97
N ILE A 83 16.35 -10.13 -14.76
CA ILE A 83 14.99 -10.62 -14.60
C ILE A 83 14.16 -10.09 -15.76
N GLU A 84 13.43 -10.95 -16.45
CA GLU A 84 12.43 -10.53 -17.43
C GLU A 84 11.05 -10.64 -16.81
N GLN A 85 10.28 -9.56 -16.88
CA GLN A 85 8.92 -9.53 -16.38
C GLN A 85 7.97 -9.14 -17.50
N TYR A 86 6.95 -9.98 -17.68
CA TYR A 86 5.88 -9.71 -18.61
C TYR A 86 4.68 -9.18 -17.86
N VAL A 87 4.23 -8.00 -18.26
CA VAL A 87 3.09 -7.32 -17.68
C VAL A 87 1.91 -7.49 -18.63
N ASP A 88 0.86 -8.12 -18.12
CA ASP A 88 -0.45 -8.16 -18.78
C ASP A 88 -1.37 -7.10 -18.14
N LEU A 89 -2.45 -6.74 -18.84
CA LEU A 89 -3.41 -5.75 -18.38
C LEU A 89 -4.11 -6.15 -17.08
N GLY A 90 -4.07 -7.44 -16.67
CA GLY A 90 -4.72 -7.96 -15.46
C GLY A 90 -3.81 -8.26 -14.25
N GLU A 91 -2.54 -8.64 -14.44
CA GLU A 91 -1.66 -9.16 -13.36
C GLU A 91 -0.18 -8.75 -13.55
N GLY A 92 0.64 -8.92 -12.50
CA GLY A 92 2.10 -8.76 -12.61
C GLY A 92 2.64 -7.32 -12.65
N LYS A 93 1.82 -6.32 -12.30
CA LYS A 93 2.16 -4.89 -12.41
C LYS A 93 2.94 -4.31 -11.21
N PHE A 94 3.62 -5.12 -10.39
CA PHE A 94 4.30 -4.62 -9.18
C PHE A 94 5.23 -3.43 -9.45
N ILE A 95 6.18 -3.56 -10.39
CA ILE A 95 7.12 -2.47 -10.68
C ILE A 95 6.43 -1.26 -11.35
N PRO A 96 5.53 -1.43 -12.35
CA PRO A 96 4.69 -0.35 -12.85
C PRO A 96 3.94 0.42 -11.74
N TYR A 97 3.37 -0.30 -10.78
CA TYR A 97 2.68 0.28 -9.62
C TYR A 97 3.61 1.03 -8.71
N LEU A 98 4.75 0.41 -8.37
CA LEU A 98 5.77 1.01 -7.53
C LEU A 98 6.27 2.34 -8.11
N LEU A 99 6.58 2.36 -9.41
CA LEU A 99 7.24 3.50 -10.07
C LEU A 99 6.26 4.57 -10.59
N TYR A 100 4.96 4.30 -10.54
CA TYR A 100 3.90 5.09 -11.17
C TYR A 100 4.19 5.31 -12.66
N GLU A 101 4.44 4.22 -13.38
CA GLU A 101 4.83 4.23 -14.79
C GLU A 101 4.16 3.08 -15.55
N ASN A 102 3.73 3.35 -16.79
CA ASN A 102 3.05 2.37 -17.65
C ASN A 102 3.58 2.40 -19.09
N SER A 103 4.85 2.80 -19.26
CA SER A 103 5.54 2.84 -20.55
C SER A 103 6.47 1.63 -20.70
N PHE A 104 6.50 1.04 -21.89
CA PHE A 104 7.28 -0.15 -22.19
C PHE A 104 8.07 0.01 -23.51
N PRO A 105 9.23 -0.66 -23.69
CA PRO A 105 9.95 -1.44 -22.68
C PRO A 105 10.46 -0.57 -21.53
N MET A 106 10.57 -1.16 -20.35
CA MET A 106 11.15 -0.50 -19.18
C MET A 106 12.35 -1.31 -18.69
N ILE A 107 13.48 -0.65 -18.53
CA ILE A 107 14.67 -1.22 -17.89
C ILE A 107 14.81 -0.55 -16.53
N VAL A 108 14.74 -1.36 -15.48
CA VAL A 108 14.84 -0.89 -14.10
C VAL A 108 16.01 -1.58 -13.44
N VAL A 109 16.86 -0.83 -12.76
CA VAL A 109 17.98 -1.40 -12.00
C VAL A 109 17.82 -1.06 -10.54
N PHE A 110 17.92 -2.08 -9.70
CA PHE A 110 18.05 -1.93 -8.26
C PHE A 110 19.42 -2.41 -7.81
N SER A 111 19.96 -1.79 -6.76
CA SER A 111 21.09 -2.35 -6.05
C SER A 111 20.68 -3.65 -5.36
N LYS A 112 21.65 -4.48 -4.97
CA LYS A 112 21.37 -5.66 -4.12
C LYS A 112 20.66 -5.34 -2.79
N SER A 113 20.69 -4.08 -2.35
CA SER A 113 19.97 -3.61 -1.15
C SER A 113 18.61 -2.98 -1.47
N GLY A 114 18.10 -3.13 -2.69
CA GLY A 114 16.79 -2.65 -3.11
C GLY A 114 16.70 -1.15 -3.38
N ILE A 115 17.83 -0.45 -3.56
CA ILE A 115 17.83 0.98 -3.92
C ILE A 115 17.65 1.12 -5.43
N LEU A 116 16.71 1.96 -5.88
CA LEU A 116 16.53 2.24 -7.29
C LEU A 116 17.74 3.01 -7.86
N GLU A 117 18.44 2.41 -8.82
CA GLU A 117 19.64 2.97 -9.46
C GLU A 117 19.38 3.43 -10.88
N ALA A 118 18.43 2.82 -11.60
CA ALA A 118 18.05 3.29 -12.92
C ALA A 118 16.58 3.02 -13.28
N LEU A 119 16.01 3.93 -14.07
CA LEU A 119 14.74 3.78 -14.76
C LEU A 119 14.90 4.32 -16.19
N VAL A 120 14.93 3.42 -17.17
CA VAL A 120 15.05 3.79 -18.58
C VAL A 120 13.86 3.24 -19.35
N ILE A 121 13.22 4.12 -20.13
CA ILE A 121 11.99 3.83 -20.86
C ILE A 121 12.23 3.90 -22.37
N GLY A 122 11.69 2.91 -23.09
CA GLY A 122 11.73 2.83 -24.53
C GLY A 122 12.94 2.07 -25.05
N ASN A 123 12.96 1.84 -26.36
CA ASN A 123 14.03 1.07 -27.01
C ASN A 123 15.41 1.76 -26.84
N ARG A 124 16.46 0.95 -26.71
CA ARG A 124 17.84 1.39 -26.49
C ARG A 124 18.80 0.55 -27.30
N THR A 125 19.87 1.18 -27.75
CA THR A 125 20.99 0.49 -28.37
C THR A 125 21.91 -0.12 -27.30
N ALA A 126 22.70 -1.13 -27.68
CA ALA A 126 23.71 -1.70 -26.79
C ALA A 126 24.69 -0.65 -26.25
N LYS A 127 25.01 0.38 -27.05
CA LYS A 127 25.90 1.48 -26.65
C LYS A 127 25.28 2.34 -25.54
N GLU A 128 24.00 2.69 -25.66
CA GLU A 128 23.30 3.48 -24.66
C GLU A 128 23.14 2.70 -23.35
N LEU A 129 22.82 1.41 -23.42
CA LEU A 129 22.78 0.55 -22.23
C LEU A 129 24.16 0.42 -21.59
N THR A 130 25.22 0.25 -22.38
CA THR A 130 26.59 0.22 -21.85
C THR A 130 26.91 1.49 -21.07
N LEU A 131 26.55 2.68 -21.60
CA LEU A 131 26.75 3.95 -20.92
C LEU A 131 25.90 4.10 -19.65
N MET A 132 24.69 3.55 -19.63
CA MET A 132 23.85 3.47 -18.44
C MET A 132 24.54 2.63 -17.36
N LEU A 133 25.01 1.43 -17.70
CA LEU A 133 25.73 0.56 -16.76
C LEU A 133 27.03 1.21 -16.26
N ASP A 134 27.77 1.91 -17.12
CA ASP A 134 28.97 2.67 -16.72
C ASP A 134 28.66 3.71 -15.63
N LYS A 135 27.51 4.38 -15.70
CA LYS A 135 27.10 5.37 -14.69
C LYS A 135 26.69 4.71 -13.36
N ILE A 136 25.96 3.60 -13.44
CA ILE A 136 25.53 2.82 -12.27
C ILE A 136 26.75 2.27 -11.53
N GLU A 137 27.65 1.59 -12.24
CA GLU A 137 28.84 0.96 -11.67
C GLU A 137 29.86 1.98 -11.15
N ALA A 138 29.82 3.23 -11.65
CA ALA A 138 30.59 4.34 -11.12
C ALA A 138 29.88 5.10 -9.98
N HIS A 139 28.74 4.61 -9.49
CA HIS A 139 27.91 5.21 -8.44
C HIS A 139 27.53 6.68 -8.70
N ARG A 140 27.25 7.04 -9.96
CA ARG A 140 26.93 8.42 -10.37
C ARG A 140 25.46 8.81 -10.16
N GLY A 141 24.87 8.33 -9.07
CA GLY A 141 23.47 8.57 -8.72
C GLY A 141 22.47 7.85 -9.63
N PHE A 142 21.20 8.23 -9.50
CA PHE A 142 20.09 7.66 -10.23
C PHE A 142 20.17 7.97 -11.74
N VAL A 143 20.03 6.95 -12.58
CA VAL A 143 20.11 7.08 -14.03
C VAL A 143 18.72 6.99 -14.65
N THR A 144 18.29 8.06 -15.32
CA THR A 144 17.00 8.09 -16.02
C THR A 144 17.09 8.86 -17.34
N ASN A 145 16.19 8.54 -18.28
CA ASN A 145 15.95 9.34 -19.48
C ASN A 145 14.56 10.00 -19.49
N THR A 146 13.80 9.82 -18.42
CA THR A 146 12.43 10.31 -18.26
C THR A 146 12.32 11.09 -16.96
N ARG A 147 11.31 11.96 -16.88
CA ARG A 147 10.91 12.57 -15.60
C ARG A 147 9.93 11.63 -14.91
N ASN A 148 10.07 11.47 -13.60
CA ASN A 148 9.07 10.73 -12.83
C ASN A 148 7.75 11.50 -12.79
N ARG A 149 6.62 10.77 -12.80
CA ARG A 149 5.27 11.36 -12.78
C ARG A 149 4.91 12.02 -11.45
N PHE A 150 5.65 11.74 -10.38
CA PHE A 150 5.52 12.42 -9.10
C PHE A 150 6.11 13.84 -9.09
N VAL A 151 6.86 14.23 -10.14
CA VAL A 151 7.52 15.55 -10.24
C VAL A 151 8.50 15.79 -9.07
N LEU A 152 9.08 14.71 -8.54
CA LEU A 152 10.10 14.76 -7.50
C LEU A 152 11.49 14.92 -8.12
N ASN A 153 12.43 15.51 -7.36
CA ASN A 153 13.84 15.39 -7.71
C ASN A 153 14.33 13.95 -7.49
N ASP A 154 15.47 13.60 -8.09
CA ASP A 154 15.98 12.22 -8.09
C ASP A 154 16.21 11.66 -6.67
N THR A 155 16.65 12.50 -5.72
CA THR A 155 16.89 12.05 -4.34
C THR A 155 15.58 11.69 -3.65
N CYS A 156 14.57 12.56 -3.72
CA CYS A 156 13.25 12.29 -3.15
C CYS A 156 12.55 11.13 -3.85
N TYR A 157 12.70 10.99 -5.17
CA TYR A 157 12.11 9.89 -5.93
C TYR A 157 12.72 8.55 -5.53
N VAL A 158 14.05 8.45 -5.49
CA VAL A 158 14.73 7.22 -5.06
C VAL A 158 14.38 6.87 -3.62
N ASP A 159 14.30 7.85 -2.72
CA ASP A 159 13.92 7.59 -1.33
C ASP A 159 12.46 7.13 -1.22
N LEU A 160 11.52 7.75 -1.94
CA LEU A 160 10.13 7.29 -2.02
C LEU A 160 10.05 5.81 -2.42
N ILE A 161 10.73 5.45 -3.53
CA ILE A 161 10.71 4.07 -4.03
C ILE A 161 11.36 3.11 -3.04
N LYS A 162 12.51 3.47 -2.46
CA LYS A 162 13.20 2.67 -1.45
C LYS A 162 12.30 2.41 -0.23
N LYS A 163 11.63 3.45 0.29
CA LYS A 163 10.72 3.34 1.43
C LYS A 163 9.54 2.44 1.14
N THR A 164 8.93 2.58 -0.03
CA THR A 164 7.82 1.70 -0.46
C THR A 164 8.27 0.24 -0.64
N VAL A 165 9.44 0.01 -1.25
CA VAL A 165 10.02 -1.35 -1.41
C VAL A 165 10.29 -1.98 -0.05
N ASN A 166 10.93 -1.24 0.87
CA ASN A 166 11.23 -1.75 2.21
C ASN A 166 9.95 -2.09 2.98
N ALA A 167 8.92 -1.24 2.89
CA ALA A 167 7.63 -1.52 3.51
C ALA A 167 6.97 -2.79 2.94
N PHE A 168 7.00 -2.95 1.61
CA PHE A 168 6.47 -4.14 0.93
C PHE A 168 7.21 -5.42 1.37
N LEU A 169 8.55 -5.41 1.35
CA LEU A 169 9.35 -6.58 1.75
C LEU A 169 9.19 -6.90 3.24
N ALA A 170 9.10 -5.89 4.11
CA ALA A 170 8.84 -6.07 5.54
C ALA A 170 7.45 -6.67 5.78
N LEU A 171 6.42 -6.20 5.08
CA LEU A 171 5.08 -6.80 5.14
C LEU A 171 5.11 -8.28 4.72
N LYS A 172 5.83 -8.62 3.64
CA LYS A 172 5.95 -10.01 3.15
C LYS A 172 6.74 -10.93 4.09
N SER A 173 7.60 -10.37 4.93
CA SER A 173 8.36 -11.11 5.95
C SER A 173 7.74 -11.00 7.35
N GLU A 174 6.50 -10.48 7.44
CA GLU A 174 5.74 -10.31 8.69
C GLU A 174 6.42 -9.41 9.74
N ASP A 175 7.41 -8.60 9.34
CA ASP A 175 7.99 -7.54 10.18
C ASP A 175 7.10 -6.29 10.12
N LEU A 176 5.95 -6.38 10.78
CA LEU A 176 4.91 -5.34 10.74
C LEU A 176 5.36 -4.00 11.34
N GLY A 177 6.30 -4.02 12.29
CA GLY A 177 6.88 -2.82 12.89
C GLY A 177 7.70 -2.02 11.87
N LYS A 178 8.64 -2.69 11.20
CA LYS A 178 9.41 -2.06 10.12
C LYS A 178 8.53 -1.68 8.93
N ALA A 179 7.56 -2.52 8.57
CA ALA A 179 6.64 -2.24 7.48
C ALA A 179 5.88 -0.93 7.71
N LYS A 180 5.37 -0.74 8.93
CA LYS A 180 4.69 0.48 9.36
C LYS A 180 5.60 1.71 9.27
N ASP A 181 6.80 1.66 9.83
CA ASP A 181 7.69 2.83 9.87
C ASP A 181 8.15 3.26 8.46
N GLU A 182 8.43 2.29 7.59
CA GLU A 182 8.83 2.55 6.20
C GLU A 182 7.66 3.09 5.36
N ILE A 183 6.43 2.57 5.54
CA ILE A 183 5.27 3.05 4.77
C ILE A 183 4.82 4.45 5.21
N GLU A 184 4.85 4.75 6.52
CA GLU A 184 4.57 6.09 7.04
C GLU A 184 5.58 7.11 6.47
N SER A 185 6.85 6.71 6.38
CA SER A 185 7.90 7.52 5.77
C SER A 185 7.68 7.74 4.26
N SER A 186 7.30 6.70 3.52
CA SER A 186 6.97 6.78 2.07
C SER A 186 5.80 7.74 1.82
N ILE A 187 4.70 7.57 2.53
CA ILE A 187 3.48 8.39 2.39
C ILE A 187 3.79 9.87 2.68
N LYS A 188 4.66 10.14 3.66
CA LYS A 188 5.10 11.51 4.00
C LYS A 188 5.86 12.20 2.87
N ILE A 189 6.64 11.44 2.07
CA ILE A 189 7.37 12.00 0.92
C ILE A 189 6.38 12.36 -0.19
N GLN A 190 5.53 11.41 -0.57
CA GLN A 190 4.51 11.60 -1.59
C GLN A 190 3.42 10.53 -1.41
N PRO A 191 2.19 10.90 -1.01
CA PRO A 191 1.07 9.97 -1.03
C PRO A 191 0.69 9.67 -2.48
N TYR A 192 0.51 8.39 -2.79
CA TYR A 192 -0.04 7.94 -4.07
C TYR A 192 -0.75 6.60 -3.88
N PHE A 193 -1.48 6.14 -4.89
CA PHE A 193 -2.40 5.02 -4.72
C PHE A 193 -1.72 3.77 -4.14
N TYR A 194 -0.55 3.40 -4.67
CA TYR A 194 0.08 2.13 -4.32
C TYR A 194 0.69 2.10 -2.92
N ASN A 195 1.33 3.18 -2.46
CA ASN A 195 1.84 3.21 -1.07
C ASN A 195 0.71 3.31 -0.04
N LEU A 196 -0.38 4.00 -0.36
CA LEU A 196 -1.58 3.99 0.49
C LEU A 196 -2.24 2.61 0.52
N TYR A 197 -2.28 1.91 -0.62
CA TYR A 197 -2.73 0.53 -0.66
C TYR A 197 -1.86 -0.38 0.21
N ILE A 198 -0.53 -0.33 0.10
CA ILE A 198 0.37 -1.09 0.98
C ILE A 198 0.14 -0.72 2.45
N GLY A 199 -0.01 0.58 2.75
CA GLY A 199 -0.32 1.09 4.08
C GLY A 199 -1.61 0.48 4.63
N SER A 200 -2.68 0.41 3.83
CA SER A 200 -3.92 -0.26 4.22
C SER A 200 -3.65 -1.73 4.60
N GLN A 201 -2.94 -2.50 3.77
CA GLN A 201 -2.68 -3.91 4.08
C GLN A 201 -1.88 -4.08 5.38
N ILE A 202 -0.88 -3.23 5.62
CA ILE A 202 -0.10 -3.23 6.87
C ILE A 202 -1.00 -2.96 8.08
N TYR A 203 -1.85 -1.93 8.02
CA TYR A 203 -2.73 -1.59 9.15
C TYR A 203 -3.83 -2.61 9.39
N LYS A 204 -4.27 -3.30 8.34
CA LYS A 204 -5.17 -4.45 8.46
C LYS A 204 -4.53 -5.58 9.26
N GLU A 205 -3.30 -5.98 8.92
CA GLU A 205 -2.55 -7.01 9.65
C GLU A 205 -2.23 -6.61 11.10
N LEU A 206 -2.00 -5.31 11.35
CA LEU A 206 -1.81 -4.77 12.69
C LEU A 206 -3.11 -4.68 13.53
N GLY A 207 -4.28 -4.88 12.92
CA GLY A 207 -5.58 -4.63 13.58
C GLY A 207 -5.86 -3.15 13.87
N ASP A 208 -5.14 -2.21 13.25
CA ASP A 208 -5.37 -0.77 13.35
C ASP A 208 -6.42 -0.35 12.31
N THR A 209 -7.69 -0.64 12.62
CA THR A 209 -8.76 -0.48 11.65
C THR A 209 -9.02 0.98 11.27
N VAL A 210 -8.68 1.93 12.15
CA VAL A 210 -8.74 3.37 11.85
C VAL A 210 -7.81 3.71 10.71
N ARG A 211 -6.51 3.39 10.85
CA ARG A 211 -5.51 3.74 9.84
C ARG A 211 -5.69 2.92 8.57
N PHE A 212 -6.17 1.68 8.69
CA PHE A 212 -6.61 0.90 7.54
C PHE A 212 -7.64 1.67 6.70
N ILE A 213 -8.69 2.19 7.32
CA ILE A 213 -9.73 2.96 6.61
C ILE A 213 -9.18 4.26 6.06
N GLU A 214 -8.41 5.01 6.85
CA GLU A 214 -7.82 6.28 6.41
C GLU A 214 -6.94 6.09 5.16
N CYS A 215 -6.12 5.03 5.11
CA CYS A 215 -5.32 4.71 3.93
C CYS A 215 -6.18 4.27 2.75
N THR A 216 -7.18 3.43 3.01
CA THR A 216 -8.07 2.90 1.97
C THR A 216 -8.92 4.00 1.32
N ASP A 217 -9.53 4.87 2.12
CA ASP A 217 -10.30 6.02 1.65
C ASP A 217 -9.44 7.01 0.86
N GLN A 218 -8.23 7.33 1.35
CA GLN A 218 -7.30 8.17 0.60
C GLN A 218 -6.89 7.53 -0.74
N ALA A 219 -6.60 6.23 -0.78
CA ALA A 219 -6.27 5.53 -2.01
C ALA A 219 -7.44 5.55 -3.01
N LEU A 220 -8.66 5.22 -2.56
CA LEU A 220 -9.84 5.18 -3.43
C LEU A 220 -10.25 6.58 -3.95
N LYS A 221 -9.95 7.65 -3.22
CA LYS A 221 -10.13 9.03 -3.67
C LYS A 221 -9.18 9.43 -4.80
N MET A 222 -8.04 8.76 -4.95
CA MET A 222 -7.14 8.96 -6.10
C MET A 222 -7.76 8.30 -7.33
N ASN A 223 -8.41 9.12 -8.16
CA ASN A 223 -9.30 8.65 -9.23
C ASN A 223 -9.00 9.31 -10.58
N ASP A 224 -7.78 9.83 -10.77
CA ASP A 224 -7.39 10.38 -12.06
C ASP A 224 -7.38 9.30 -13.16
N ARG A 225 -7.41 9.73 -14.42
CA ARG A 225 -7.49 8.79 -15.57
C ARG A 225 -6.33 7.81 -15.60
N PHE A 226 -5.14 8.24 -15.21
CA PHE A 226 -3.96 7.39 -15.19
C PHE A 226 -3.95 6.45 -13.98
N ASP A 227 -4.37 6.91 -12.80
CA ASP A 227 -4.58 6.04 -11.64
C ASP A 227 -5.56 4.91 -11.93
N ASN A 228 -6.67 5.22 -12.60
CA ASN A 228 -7.66 4.21 -12.98
C ASN A 228 -7.07 3.23 -14.00
N LEU A 229 -6.35 3.73 -15.01
CA LEU A 229 -5.67 2.86 -15.98
C LEU A 229 -4.68 1.90 -15.32
N LEU A 230 -3.86 2.42 -14.41
CA LEU A 230 -2.79 1.66 -13.79
C LEU A 230 -3.38 0.69 -12.75
N TYR A 231 -4.16 1.19 -11.80
CA TYR A 231 -4.52 0.47 -10.57
C TYR A 231 -5.90 -0.18 -10.56
N ASN A 232 -6.64 -0.21 -11.67
CA ASN A 232 -8.03 -0.72 -11.70
C ASN A 232 -8.20 -2.08 -11.00
N SER A 233 -7.32 -3.04 -11.31
CA SER A 233 -7.41 -4.41 -10.78
C SER A 233 -7.18 -4.49 -9.27
N ILE A 234 -6.46 -3.53 -8.68
CA ILE A 234 -6.33 -3.41 -7.23
C ILE A 234 -7.58 -2.70 -6.66
N LYS A 235 -8.02 -1.61 -7.28
CA LYS A 235 -9.21 -0.85 -6.83
C LYS A 235 -10.45 -1.72 -6.74
N GLU A 236 -10.67 -2.62 -7.70
CA GLU A 236 -11.80 -3.56 -7.68
C GLU A 236 -11.72 -4.58 -6.53
N LYS A 237 -10.52 -4.88 -6.03
CA LYS A 237 -10.29 -5.84 -4.94
C LYS A 237 -10.34 -5.19 -3.56
N ILE A 238 -10.13 -3.88 -3.47
CA ILE A 238 -10.23 -3.14 -2.22
C ILE A 238 -11.72 -3.06 -1.83
N GLY A 239 -12.08 -3.68 -0.70
CA GLY A 239 -13.46 -3.73 -0.20
C GLY A 239 -14.03 -2.35 0.15
N ASN A 240 -15.33 -2.29 0.45
CA ASN A 240 -16.02 -1.05 0.79
C ASN A 240 -15.61 -0.55 2.18
N PRO A 241 -14.92 0.62 2.31
CA PRO A 241 -14.49 1.14 3.61
C PRO A 241 -15.66 1.45 4.56
N ALA A 242 -16.87 1.67 4.01
CA ALA A 242 -18.05 2.00 4.80
C ALA A 242 -18.51 0.82 5.69
N GLU A 243 -18.41 -0.41 5.20
CA GLU A 243 -18.73 -1.60 6.01
C GLU A 243 -17.71 -1.80 7.12
N GLU A 244 -16.44 -1.51 6.85
CA GLU A 244 -15.37 -1.66 7.83
C GLU A 244 -15.43 -0.57 8.90
N LEU A 245 -15.81 0.68 8.56
CA LEU A 245 -16.01 1.78 9.52
C LEU A 245 -17.04 1.45 10.59
N ASP A 246 -18.09 0.73 10.20
CA ASP A 246 -19.15 0.26 11.07
C ASP A 246 -18.69 -0.83 12.06
N LEU A 247 -17.57 -1.51 11.77
CA LEU A 247 -16.87 -2.45 12.66
C LEU A 247 -15.86 -1.73 13.58
N VAL A 248 -15.27 -0.62 13.12
CA VAL A 248 -14.25 0.16 13.86
C VAL A 248 -14.83 0.93 15.03
N THR A 249 -16.11 1.32 14.95
CA THR A 249 -16.75 2.07 16.02
C THR A 249 -17.78 1.23 16.78
N SER A 250 -17.29 0.63 17.85
CA SER A 250 -18.06 -0.05 18.87
C SER A 250 -18.15 0.84 20.12
N ILE A 251 -19.27 1.54 20.27
CA ILE A 251 -19.66 2.12 21.56
C ILE A 251 -20.91 1.41 22.06
N SER A 252 -21.00 1.22 23.37
CA SER A 252 -22.14 0.56 24.01
C SER A 252 -22.80 1.49 25.02
N PHE A 253 -24.11 1.71 24.89
CA PHE A 253 -24.90 2.45 25.86
C PHE A 253 -25.44 1.53 26.96
N GLU A 254 -25.48 2.01 28.20
CA GLU A 254 -26.18 1.30 29.28
C GLU A 254 -27.68 1.18 29.01
N LYS A 255 -28.25 2.22 28.40
CA LYS A 255 -29.63 2.28 27.92
C LYS A 255 -29.69 3.21 26.72
N THR A 256 -30.59 2.93 25.78
CA THR A 256 -30.89 3.82 24.64
C THR A 256 -32.28 4.45 24.76
N ILE A 257 -33.04 4.07 25.79
CA ILE A 257 -34.37 4.60 26.08
C ILE A 257 -34.42 4.96 27.56
N HIS A 258 -34.92 6.15 27.89
CA HIS A 258 -35.25 6.55 29.25
C HIS A 258 -36.74 6.86 29.37
N ASP A 259 -37.38 6.35 30.42
CA ASP A 259 -38.79 6.59 30.73
C ASP A 259 -38.90 7.45 31.98
N PHE A 260 -39.47 8.65 31.83
CA PHE A 260 -39.71 9.58 32.94
C PHE A 260 -41.00 9.22 33.72
N GLY A 261 -41.80 8.27 33.25
CA GLY A 261 -43.08 7.94 33.85
C GLY A 261 -44.06 9.10 33.69
N ARG A 262 -44.67 9.53 34.80
CA ARG A 262 -45.63 10.66 34.83
C ARG A 262 -44.93 11.89 35.37
N ILE A 263 -45.01 12.99 34.63
CA ILE A 263 -44.32 14.26 34.97
C ILE A 263 -45.30 15.44 34.91
N SER A 264 -45.04 16.46 35.73
CA SER A 264 -45.81 17.71 35.74
C SER A 264 -45.57 18.52 34.46
N SER A 265 -46.54 19.33 34.03
CA SER A 265 -46.34 20.30 32.95
C SER A 265 -45.41 21.46 33.31
N GLU A 266 -45.25 21.74 34.61
CA GLU A 266 -44.49 22.89 35.12
C GLU A 266 -43.01 22.56 35.41
N ASP A 267 -42.67 21.27 35.52
CA ASP A 267 -41.35 20.82 35.92
C ASP A 267 -40.51 20.39 34.72
N SER A 268 -39.24 20.77 34.71
CA SER A 268 -38.23 20.17 33.84
C SER A 268 -37.71 18.88 34.46
N VAL A 269 -37.54 17.84 33.64
CA VAL A 269 -36.92 16.57 34.06
C VAL A 269 -35.64 16.30 33.30
N GLU A 270 -34.70 15.59 33.92
CA GLU A 270 -33.39 15.32 33.33
C GLU A 270 -32.99 13.84 33.41
N CYS A 271 -32.26 13.39 32.39
CA CYS A 271 -31.66 12.06 32.38
C CYS A 271 -30.28 12.08 31.75
N SER A 272 -29.48 11.07 32.05
CA SER A 272 -28.18 10.84 31.42
C SER A 272 -28.16 9.50 30.71
N PHE A 273 -27.63 9.51 29.50
CA PHE A 273 -27.24 8.33 28.73
C PHE A 273 -25.72 8.16 28.85
N LEU A 274 -25.30 7.06 29.45
CA LEU A 274 -23.90 6.70 29.58
C LEU A 274 -23.53 5.73 28.47
N PHE A 275 -22.41 5.99 27.78
CA PHE A 275 -21.84 5.07 26.81
C PHE A 275 -20.38 4.78 27.13
N LYS A 276 -19.96 3.55 26.88
CA LYS A 276 -18.58 3.11 26.98
C LYS A 276 -17.93 3.12 25.61
N ASN A 277 -16.74 3.69 25.51
CA ASN A 277 -15.89 3.55 24.33
C ASN A 277 -15.21 2.18 24.34
N ASN A 278 -15.65 1.23 23.51
CA ASN A 278 -15.05 -0.10 23.42
C ASN A 278 -13.92 -0.18 22.39
N ASN A 279 -13.57 0.95 21.76
CA ASN A 279 -12.54 1.02 20.74
C ASN A 279 -11.14 1.16 21.37
N SER A 280 -10.11 0.90 20.56
CA SER A 280 -8.69 1.08 20.92
C SER A 280 -8.21 2.54 20.82
N PHE A 281 -9.05 3.44 20.35
CA PHE A 281 -8.75 4.87 20.14
C PHE A 281 -9.82 5.78 20.77
N PRO A 282 -9.53 7.08 21.01
CA PRO A 282 -10.51 8.02 21.55
C PRO A 282 -11.66 8.31 20.59
N VAL A 283 -12.88 8.46 21.11
CA VAL A 283 -14.09 8.78 20.33
C VAL A 283 -14.64 10.15 20.73
N ILE A 284 -15.04 10.96 19.76
CA ILE A 284 -15.67 12.27 19.96
C ILE A 284 -17.12 12.22 19.49
N ILE A 285 -18.01 12.89 20.21
CA ILE A 285 -19.35 13.19 19.71
C ILE A 285 -19.25 14.38 18.75
N GLU A 286 -19.49 14.13 17.46
CA GLU A 286 -19.39 15.18 16.43
C GLU A 286 -20.64 16.05 16.40
N SER A 287 -21.82 15.42 16.52
CA SER A 287 -23.08 16.16 16.58
C SER A 287 -24.19 15.36 17.24
N ILE A 288 -25.15 16.10 17.81
CA ILE A 288 -26.43 15.55 18.27
C ILE A 288 -27.54 16.38 17.63
N LYS A 289 -28.44 15.71 16.90
CA LYS A 289 -29.65 16.34 16.34
C LYS A 289 -30.87 15.88 17.11
N GLN A 290 -31.71 16.81 17.54
CA GLN A 290 -32.91 16.51 18.33
C GLN A 290 -34.18 16.58 17.49
N SER A 291 -35.19 15.77 17.84
CA SER A 291 -36.47 15.75 17.11
C SER A 291 -37.35 16.98 17.37
N CYS A 292 -37.05 17.79 18.39
CA CYS A 292 -37.84 18.96 18.79
C CYS A 292 -37.02 19.87 19.74
N ASP A 293 -37.30 21.17 19.75
CA ASP A 293 -36.60 22.18 20.56
C ASP A 293 -37.00 22.20 22.04
N CYS A 294 -37.93 21.33 22.45
CA CYS A 294 -38.33 21.11 23.86
C CYS A 294 -37.27 20.38 24.70
N MET A 295 -36.10 20.07 24.12
CA MET A 295 -34.97 19.42 24.79
C MET A 295 -33.76 20.33 24.77
N GLU A 296 -33.02 20.33 25.88
CA GLU A 296 -31.70 20.92 26.02
C GLU A 296 -30.72 19.77 26.23
N ILE A 297 -29.72 19.66 25.34
CA ILE A 297 -28.77 18.53 25.31
C ILE A 297 -27.39 19.04 25.68
N ILE A 298 -26.76 18.37 26.64
CA ILE A 298 -25.43 18.69 27.15
C ILE A 298 -24.58 17.42 27.00
N TRP A 299 -23.44 17.52 26.35
CA TRP A 299 -22.51 16.40 26.19
C TRP A 299 -21.06 16.89 26.30
N ASP A 300 -20.13 15.96 26.53
CA ASP A 300 -18.71 16.28 26.54
C ASP A 300 -18.18 16.43 25.10
N THR A 301 -17.58 17.57 24.79
CA THR A 301 -16.94 17.83 23.49
C THR A 301 -15.50 17.29 23.44
N LYS A 302 -14.96 16.83 24.57
CA LYS A 302 -13.65 16.19 24.64
C LYS A 302 -13.69 14.73 24.16
N PRO A 303 -12.57 14.19 23.67
CA PRO A 303 -12.48 12.78 23.32
C PRO A 303 -12.66 11.87 24.53
N VAL A 304 -13.54 10.89 24.41
CA VAL A 304 -13.71 9.79 25.37
C VAL A 304 -12.65 8.72 25.07
N LEU A 305 -11.69 8.56 25.98
CA LEU A 305 -10.57 7.62 25.81
C LEU A 305 -11.03 6.14 25.77
N PRO A 306 -10.20 5.22 25.27
CA PRO A 306 -10.48 3.79 25.27
C PRO A 306 -10.93 3.28 26.64
N GLN A 307 -11.98 2.46 26.65
CA GLN A 307 -12.59 1.86 27.84
C GLN A 307 -13.15 2.85 28.87
N LYS A 308 -13.22 4.15 28.55
CA LYS A 308 -13.83 5.18 29.40
C LYS A 308 -15.29 5.42 29.03
N ILE A 309 -16.00 6.08 29.95
CA ILE A 309 -17.42 6.38 29.83
C ILE A 309 -17.58 7.84 29.39
N GLY A 310 -18.42 8.07 28.39
CA GLY A 310 -18.93 9.37 28.01
C GLY A 310 -20.40 9.52 28.40
N THR A 311 -20.88 10.76 28.46
CA THR A 311 -22.22 11.09 28.93
C THR A 311 -22.92 12.04 27.97
N VAL A 312 -24.19 11.74 27.68
CA VAL A 312 -25.14 12.67 27.05
C VAL A 312 -26.26 12.95 28.03
N LYS A 313 -26.33 14.17 28.54
CA LYS A 313 -27.38 14.66 29.44
C LYS A 313 -28.47 15.33 28.62
N VAL A 314 -29.73 14.98 28.92
CA VAL A 314 -30.92 15.55 28.28
C VAL A 314 -31.78 16.16 29.37
N ILE A 315 -32.13 17.43 29.20
CA ILE A 315 -33.09 18.16 30.01
C ILE A 315 -34.33 18.37 29.14
N TYR A 316 -35.47 17.80 29.55
CA TYR A 316 -36.73 17.90 28.85
C TYR A 316 -37.65 18.92 29.52
N LYS A 317 -38.18 19.85 28.73
CA LYS A 317 -39.14 20.87 29.14
C LYS A 317 -40.47 20.61 28.42
N PRO A 318 -41.48 20.04 29.10
CA PRO A 318 -42.78 19.76 28.49
C PRO A 318 -43.42 20.99 27.84
N SER A 319 -43.96 20.84 26.63
CA SER A 319 -44.69 21.90 25.93
C SER A 319 -46.20 21.68 25.91
N SER A 320 -46.66 20.46 26.21
CA SER A 320 -48.07 20.07 26.16
C SER A 320 -48.31 18.80 26.97
N LYS A 321 -49.53 18.65 27.49
CA LYS A 321 -49.97 17.44 28.19
C LYS A 321 -50.11 16.24 27.24
N GLY A 322 -50.01 15.03 27.78
CA GLY A 322 -50.20 13.78 27.04
C GLY A 322 -48.95 12.90 26.97
N VAL A 323 -49.06 11.80 26.21
CA VAL A 323 -47.97 10.84 26.00
C VAL A 323 -46.93 11.44 25.05
N PHE A 324 -45.65 11.28 25.37
CA PHE A 324 -44.57 11.68 24.49
C PHE A 324 -43.53 10.57 24.29
N MET A 325 -42.93 10.59 23.12
CA MET A 325 -41.67 9.92 22.81
C MET A 325 -40.86 10.86 21.92
N LYS A 326 -39.66 11.23 22.36
CA LYS A 326 -38.76 12.14 21.66
C LYS A 326 -37.43 11.46 21.41
N ALA A 327 -36.80 11.79 20.30
CA ALA A 327 -35.56 11.17 19.86
C ALA A 327 -34.44 12.22 19.74
N LEU A 328 -33.22 11.78 19.99
CA LEU A 328 -32.00 12.48 19.62
C LEU A 328 -31.09 11.52 18.85
N PHE A 329 -30.47 12.05 17.80
CA PHE A 329 -29.66 11.33 16.83
C PHE A 329 -28.20 11.74 17.01
N LEU A 330 -27.41 10.82 17.54
CA LEU A 330 -26.00 11.03 17.84
C LEU A 330 -25.12 10.57 16.66
N THR A 331 -24.19 11.42 16.25
CA THR A 331 -23.09 11.08 15.33
C THR A 331 -21.77 11.20 16.09
N ILE A 332 -20.89 10.21 15.90
CA ILE A 332 -19.59 10.14 16.55
C ILE A 332 -18.49 9.99 15.51
N SER A 333 -17.28 10.44 15.88
CA SER A 333 -16.11 10.38 15.02
C SER A 333 -15.82 8.96 14.56
N LYS A 334 -15.38 8.80 13.30
CA LYS A 334 -14.96 7.52 12.72
C LYS A 334 -16.08 6.47 12.68
N SER A 335 -17.33 6.91 12.57
CA SER A 335 -18.52 6.08 12.39
C SER A 335 -19.47 6.72 11.39
N ASN A 336 -20.06 5.94 10.49
CA ASN A 336 -21.16 6.40 9.64
C ASN A 336 -22.54 6.10 10.26
N LYS A 337 -22.59 5.37 11.38
CA LYS A 337 -23.83 5.06 12.10
C LYS A 337 -24.35 6.28 12.85
N ILE A 338 -25.64 6.56 12.64
CA ILE A 338 -26.43 7.45 13.49
C ILE A 338 -27.00 6.61 14.63
N ILE A 339 -26.75 7.02 15.88
CA ILE A 339 -27.20 6.32 17.07
C ILE A 339 -28.43 7.02 17.65
N PRO A 340 -29.63 6.40 17.60
CA PRO A 340 -30.82 7.00 18.17
C PRO A 340 -30.92 6.72 19.67
N LEU A 341 -31.16 7.77 20.46
CA LEU A 341 -31.54 7.68 21.87
C LEU A 341 -32.95 8.27 22.04
N HIS A 342 -33.74 7.72 22.96
CA HIS A 342 -35.13 8.11 23.16
C HIS A 342 -35.43 8.47 24.61
N ILE A 343 -36.25 9.49 24.80
CA ILE A 343 -36.94 9.76 26.07
C ILE A 343 -38.44 9.55 25.87
N LYS A 344 -39.12 9.02 26.88
CA LYS A 344 -40.58 8.83 26.86
C LYS A 344 -41.21 9.11 28.22
N GLY A 345 -42.53 9.29 28.22
CA GLY A 345 -43.31 9.49 29.43
C GLY A 345 -44.71 10.03 29.13
N VAL A 346 -45.37 10.53 30.19
CA VAL A 346 -46.70 11.14 30.15
C VAL A 346 -46.68 12.44 30.96
N VAL A 347 -47.05 13.54 30.33
CA VAL A 347 -47.22 14.84 30.99
C VAL A 347 -48.66 14.96 31.48
N ILE A 348 -48.87 15.22 32.78
CA ILE A 348 -50.20 15.26 33.42
C ILE A 348 -50.73 16.68 33.70
#